data_AF-A0A9N9ENQ3-F1
#
_entry.id   AF-A0A9N9ENQ3-F1
#
_cell.length_a   1.000
_cell.length_b   1.000
_cell.length_c   1.000
_cell.angle_alpha   90.00
_cell.angle_beta   90.00
_cell.angle_gamma   90.00
#
_symmetry.space_group_name_H-M   'P 1'
#
loop_
_entity.id
_entity.type
_entity.pdbx_description
1 polymer ?
#
loop_
_entity_poly.entity_id
_entity_poly.type
_entity_poly.pdbx_seq_one_letter_code
_entity_poly.pdbx_strand_id
1 'polypeptide(L)' 'NLTYKNATKETKSSAKRYARNNCDYSFKALEKIVPEALNSVSLEQIRRYARRSWRFMDAYRKGLT' A
#
# COMPACT_ATOMS: atom_id res chain seq x y z
N ASN A 1 -13.29 -16.92 6.80
CA ASN A 1 -11.90 -17.15 6.33
C ASN A 1 -11.52 -16.53 4.99
N LEU A 2 -12.38 -15.70 4.37
CA LEU A 2 -12.03 -14.88 3.20
C LEU A 2 -11.82 -13.40 3.60
N THR A 3 -12.60 -12.92 4.56
CA THR A 3 -12.54 -11.56 5.15
C THR A 3 -11.19 -11.23 5.78
N TYR A 4 -10.62 -12.14 6.59
CA TYR A 4 -9.29 -11.96 7.19
C TYR A 4 -8.16 -11.90 6.14
N LYS A 5 -8.27 -12.68 5.07
CA LYS A 5 -7.29 -12.68 3.96
C LYS A 5 -7.41 -11.42 3.08
N ASN A 6 -8.59 -10.83 2.98
CA ASN A 6 -8.78 -9.56 2.28
C ASN A 6 -8.27 -8.37 3.11
N ALA A 7 -8.46 -8.41 4.44
CA ALA A 7 -7.92 -7.40 5.36
C ALA A 7 -6.39 -7.36 5.38
N THR A 8 -5.72 -8.51 5.23
CA THR A 8 -4.24 -8.58 5.14
C THR A 8 -3.71 -8.25 3.74
N LYS A 9 -4.51 -8.38 2.67
CA LYS A 9 -4.14 -7.83 1.35
C LYS A 9 -4.16 -6.30 1.33
N GLU A 10 -5.02 -5.68 2.12
CA GLU A 10 -5.10 -4.21 2.26
C GLU A 10 -3.98 -3.59 3.12
N THR A 11 -3.12 -4.38 3.77
CA THR A 11 -2.00 -3.84 4.57
C THR A 11 -0.77 -3.51 3.73
N LYS A 12 -0.54 -4.24 2.63
CA LYS A 12 0.50 -3.92 1.66
C LYS A 12 0.00 -2.82 0.72
N SER A 13 0.82 -1.80 0.48
CA SER A 13 0.53 -0.74 -0.49
C SER A 13 0.14 -1.35 -1.84
N SER A 14 -1.10 -1.13 -2.27
CA SER A 14 -1.65 -1.67 -3.52
C SER A 14 -0.80 -1.25 -4.72
N ALA A 15 -0.36 0.01 -4.76
CA ALA A 15 0.55 0.53 -5.76
C ALA A 15 1.88 -0.25 -5.81
N LYS A 16 2.49 -0.55 -4.66
CA LYS A 16 3.74 -1.35 -4.63
C LYS A 16 3.53 -2.76 -5.18
N ARG A 17 2.37 -3.38 -4.90
CA ARG A 17 2.03 -4.71 -5.42
C ARG A 17 1.75 -4.67 -6.92
N TYR A 18 1.05 -3.64 -7.40
CA TYR A 18 0.83 -3.40 -8.83
C TYR A 18 2.16 -3.23 -9.55
N ALA A 19 3.05 -2.38 -9.04
CA ALA A 19 4.35 -2.14 -9.63
C ALA A 19 5.18 -3.43 -9.70
N ARG A 20 5.18 -4.23 -8.63
CA ARG A 20 5.88 -5.53 -8.61
C ARG A 20 5.37 -6.51 -9.67
N ASN A 21 4.05 -6.55 -9.91
CA ASN A 21 3.45 -7.51 -10.84
C ASN A 21 3.61 -7.10 -12.31
N ASN A 22 3.85 -5.82 -12.59
CA ASN A 22 3.88 -5.27 -13.94
C ASN A 22 5.27 -4.72 -14.33
N CYS A 23 6.29 -4.90 -13.50
CA CYS A 23 7.64 -4.40 -13.75
C CYS A 23 8.63 -5.56 -13.87
N ASP A 24 9.56 -5.44 -14.82
CA ASP A 24 10.68 -6.35 -15.06
C ASP A 24 11.88 -6.12 -14.11
N TYR A 25 11.66 -5.36 -13.02
CA TYR A 25 12.67 -4.90 -12.06
C TYR A 25 13.78 -4.02 -12.65
N SER A 26 13.64 -3.54 -13.88
CA SER A 26 14.49 -2.48 -14.41
C SER A 26 14.03 -1.11 -13.89
N PHE A 27 14.98 -0.19 -13.70
CA PHE A 27 14.65 1.18 -13.27
C PHE A 27 13.77 1.90 -14.30
N LYS A 28 14.06 1.73 -15.60
CA LYS A 28 13.29 2.36 -16.69
C LYS A 28 11.85 1.86 -16.75
N ALA A 29 11.60 0.57 -16.52
CA ALA A 29 10.23 0.07 -16.46
C ALA A 29 9.53 0.58 -15.19
N LEU A 30 10.23 0.61 -14.06
CA LEU A 30 9.66 1.13 -12.81
C LEU A 30 9.20 2.59 -12.95
N GLU A 31 10.01 3.43 -13.59
CA GLU A 31 9.68 4.84 -13.83
C GLU A 31 8.36 5.01 -14.60
N LYS A 32 8.09 4.14 -15.57
CA LYS A 32 6.81 4.12 -16.31
C LYS A 32 5.66 3.55 -15.49
N ILE A 33 5.91 2.49 -14.72
CA ILE A 33 4.86 1.76 -14.00
C ILE A 33 4.41 2.47 -12.73
N VAL A 34 5.25 3.30 -12.11
CA VAL A 34 4.88 4.07 -10.90
C VAL A 34 3.62 4.92 -11.08
N PRO A 35 3.50 5.80 -12.10
CA PRO A 35 2.28 6.59 -12.28
C PRO A 35 1.04 5.72 -12.56
N GLU A 36 1.16 4.64 -13.34
CA GLU A 36 0.06 3.69 -13.55
C GLU A 36 -0.38 3.00 -12.26
N ALA A 37 0.61 2.58 -11.46
CA ALA A 37 0.37 1.96 -10.16
C ALA A 37 -0.34 2.92 -9.20
N LEU A 38 -0.01 4.21 -9.22
CA LEU A 38 -0.68 5.22 -8.41
C LEU A 38 -2.12 5.48 -8.89
N ASN A 39 -2.34 5.54 -10.20
CA ASN A 39 -3.68 5.67 -10.79
C ASN A 39 -4.58 4.47 -10.52
N SER A 40 -4.01 3.28 -10.32
CA SER A 40 -4.76 2.06 -9.97
C SER A 40 -5.34 2.07 -8.55
N VAL A 41 -4.90 2.99 -7.68
CA VAL A 41 -5.33 3.04 -6.27
C VAL A 41 -6.49 4.01 -6.10
N SER A 42 -7.57 3.53 -5.50
CA SER A 42 -8.72 4.37 -5.15
C SER A 42 -8.40 5.33 -4.00
N LEU A 43 -9.09 6.46 -3.98
CA LEU A 43 -8.97 7.46 -2.92
C LEU A 43 -9.37 6.89 -1.54
N GLU A 44 -10.28 5.92 -1.50
CA GLU A 44 -10.62 5.20 -0.28
C GLU A 44 -9.44 4.41 0.28
N GLN A 45 -8.70 3.68 -0.56
CA GLN A 45 -7.52 2.92 -0.14
C GLN A 45 -6.42 3.86 0.40
N ILE A 46 -6.23 5.02 -0.21
CA ILE A 46 -5.30 6.05 0.28
C ILE A 46 -5.70 6.49 1.70
N ARG A 47 -6.98 6.81 1.92
CA ARG A 47 -7.50 7.21 3.24
C ARG A 47 -7.34 6.10 4.29
N ARG A 48 -7.61 4.85 3.93
CA ARG A 48 -7.43 3.68 4.83
C ARG A 48 -5.96 3.52 5.21
N TYR A 49 -5.04 3.64 4.26
CA TYR A 49 -3.61 3.59 4.52
C TYR A 49 -3.15 4.71 5.46
N ALA A 50 -3.52 5.96 5.18
CA ALA A 50 -3.17 7.10 6.03
C ALA A 50 -3.64 6.93 7.48
N ARG A 51 -4.89 6.50 7.68
CA ARG A 51 -5.45 6.21 9.01
C ARG A 51 -4.68 5.09 9.73
N ARG A 52 -4.29 4.03 9.02
CA ARG A 52 -3.48 2.95 9.60
C ARG A 52 -2.11 3.46 10.04
N SER A 53 -1.41 4.21 9.20
CA SER A 53 -0.11 4.81 9.54
C SER A 53 -0.23 5.73 10.75
N TRP A 54 -1.28 6.54 10.82
CA TRP A 54 -1.56 7.38 11.98
C TRP A 54 -1.74 6.57 13.26
N ARG A 55 -2.50 5.47 13.23
CA ARG A 55 -2.69 4.58 14.40
C ARG A 55 -1.39 3.95 14.87
N PHE A 56 -0.51 3.55 13.96
CA PHE A 56 0.81 3.03 14.33
C PHE A 56 1.67 4.11 14.98
N MET A 57 1.73 5.31 14.39
CA MET A 57 2.48 6.43 14.99
C MET A 57 1.91 6.83 16.35
N ASP A 58 0.60 6.80 16.52
CA ASP A 58 -0.07 7.06 17.80
C ASP A 58 0.27 5.98 18.85
N ALA A 59 0.30 4.70 18.46
CA ALA A 59 0.73 3.62 19.34
C ALA A 59 2.19 3.82 19.82
N TYR A 60 3.11 4.12 18.89
CA TYR A 60 4.50 4.42 19.24
C TYR A 60 4.63 5.63 20.18
N ARG A 61 3.87 6.71 19.93
CA ARG A 61 3.86 7.90 20.82
C ARG A 61 3.37 7.57 22.23
N LYS A 62 2.48 6.59 22.36
CA LYS A 62 1.94 6.12 23.65
C LYS A 62 2.87 5.12 24.36
N GLY A 63 4.05 4.84 23.83
CA GLY A 63 5.00 3.90 24.42
C GLY A 63 4.63 2.43 24.22
N LEU A 64 3.73 2.12 23.28
CA LEU A 64 3.46 0.74 22.89
C LEU A 64 4.58 0.31 21.94
N THR A 65 5.63 -0.29 22.50
CA THR A 65 6.72 -1.00 21.80
C THR A 65 6.56 -2.50 21.93
#